data_AF-A0A2N6EST0-F1
#
_entry.id   AF-A0A2N6EST0-F1
#
_cell.length_a   1.000
_cell.length_b   1.000
_cell.length_c   1.000
_cell.angle_alpha   90.00
_cell.angle_beta   90.00
_cell.angle_gamma   90.00
#
_symmetry.space_group_name_H-M   'P 1'
#
loop_
_entity.id
_entity.type
_entity.pdbx_description
1 polymer ?
#
loop_
_entity_poly.entity_id
_entity_poly.type
_entity_poly.pdbx_seq_one_letter_code
_entity_poly.pdbx_strand_id
1 'polypeptide(L)'
;TLTVGQQRERGLSWSIEEVMVDEQDRISTVNGEVETSGYAITNLAVSYAFADIGWMKAPVMAFELNNVLDRDYRQHLDKVSSTSWYLPDEAGINGVLSVQVGF
;
A
#
# COMPACT_ATOMS: atom_id res chain seq x y z
N THR A 1 5.27 5.93 -8.86
CA THR A 1 4.02 6.11 -8.11
C THR A 1 3.55 7.54 -8.26
N LEU A 2 2.25 7.78 -8.14
CA LEU A 2 1.63 9.10 -8.15
C LEU A 2 0.77 9.24 -6.89
N THR A 3 0.94 10.32 -6.13
CA THR A 3 0.16 10.54 -4.89
C THR A 3 -0.49 11.91 -4.93
N VAL A 4 -1.78 11.97 -4.62
CA VAL A 4 -2.54 13.21 -4.44
C VAL A 4 -3.27 13.16 -3.11
N GLY A 5 -3.22 14.25 -2.37
CA GLY A 5 -3.89 14.32 -1.08
C GLY A 5 -3.91 15.71 -0.49
N GLN A 6 -4.59 15.78 0.65
CA GLN A 6 -4.60 16.92 1.54
C GLN A 6 -4.15 16.48 2.91
N GLN A 7 -3.11 17.13 3.42
CA GLN A 7 -2.67 16.98 4.80
C GLN A 7 -3.03 18.23 5.59
N ARG A 8 -3.55 18.03 6.80
CA ARG A 8 -3.85 19.10 7.76
C ARG A 8 -3.23 18.77 9.10
N GLU A 9 -2.77 19.80 9.81
CA GLU A 9 -2.30 19.66 11.20
C GLU A 9 -3.42 19.23 12.15
N ARG A 10 -4.67 19.65 11.85
CA ARG A 10 -5.88 19.26 12.58
C ARG A 10 -7.04 19.04 11.61
N GLY A 11 -7.92 18.10 11.95
CA GLY A 11 -9.06 17.68 11.14
C GLY A 11 -8.71 16.59 10.14
N LEU A 12 -9.52 16.50 9.08
CA LEU A 12 -9.42 15.46 8.07
C LEU A 12 -8.20 15.66 7.17
N SER A 13 -7.36 14.62 7.08
CA SER A 13 -6.35 14.43 6.05
C SER A 13 -6.71 13.21 5.21
N TRP A 14 -6.34 13.23 3.94
CA TRP A 14 -6.56 12.11 3.03
C TRP A 14 -5.50 12.09 1.94
N SER A 15 -5.21 10.92 1.42
CA SER A 15 -4.39 10.75 0.22
C SER A 15 -4.85 9.54 -0.57
N ILE A 16 -4.76 9.66 -1.89
CA ILE A 16 -4.91 8.59 -2.86
C ILE A 16 -3.55 8.43 -3.53
N GLU A 17 -3.09 7.20 -3.62
CA GLU A 17 -1.85 6.84 -4.30
C GLU A 17 -2.15 5.83 -5.41
N GLU A 18 -1.55 6.05 -6.58
CA GLU A 18 -1.54 5.11 -7.69
C GLU A 18 -0.11 4.58 -7.90
N VAL A 19 0.04 3.26 -7.74
CA VAL A 19 1.28 2.54 -8.00
C VAL A 19 1.13 1.83 -9.33
N MET A 20 1.81 2.33 -10.36
CA MET A 20 1.92 1.69 -11.66
C MET A 20 3.29 1.03 -11.77
N VAL A 21 3.29 -0.26 -12.08
CA VAL A 21 4.49 -1.04 -12.36
C VAL A 21 4.40 -1.54 -13.79
N ASP A 22 5.47 -1.29 -14.54
CA ASP A 22 5.55 -1.66 -15.94
C ASP A 22 5.72 -3.18 -16.10
N GLU A 23 5.53 -3.67 -17.32
CA GLU A 23 5.82 -5.07 -17.63
C GLU A 23 7.30 -5.40 -17.38
N GLN A 24 7.56 -6.64 -16.96
CA GLN A 24 8.92 -7.12 -16.74
C GLN A 24 9.23 -8.27 -17.69
N ASP A 25 10.04 -7.97 -18.70
CA ASP A 25 10.52 -8.91 -19.72
C ASP A 25 11.69 -9.79 -19.24
N ARG A 26 11.83 -10.02 -17.94
CA ARG A 26 12.88 -10.91 -17.42
C ARG A 26 12.45 -12.37 -17.54
N ILE A 27 12.85 -12.99 -18.64
CA ILE A 27 12.71 -14.43 -18.88
C ILE A 27 14.03 -15.10 -18.49
N SER A 28 14.07 -15.81 -17.36
CA SER A 28 15.20 -16.66 -16.97
C SER A 28 14.79 -18.12 -17.01
N THR A 29 15.20 -18.82 -18.07
CA THR A 29 14.97 -20.26 -18.25
C THR A 29 15.67 -21.15 -17.23
N VAL A 30 16.63 -20.61 -16.47
CA VAL A 30 17.35 -21.33 -15.41
C VAL A 30 16.57 -21.31 -14.09
N ASN A 31 15.77 -20.26 -13.85
CA ASN A 31 15.11 -20.02 -12.56
C ASN A 31 13.57 -20.11 -12.64
N GLY A 32 13.00 -20.27 -13.83
CA GLY A 32 11.55 -20.30 -14.03
C GLY A 32 10.88 -18.92 -13.98
N GLU A 33 11.65 -17.83 -14.12
CA GLU A 33 11.09 -16.49 -14.27
C GLU A 33 10.36 -16.40 -15.62
N VAL A 34 9.06 -16.17 -15.55
CA VAL A 34 8.15 -15.96 -16.67
C VAL A 34 7.79 -14.48 -16.76
N GLU A 35 7.54 -14.01 -17.98
CA GLU A 35 7.04 -12.68 -18.25
C GLU A 35 5.86 -12.37 -17.34
N THR A 36 5.94 -11.24 -16.63
CA THR A 36 4.89 -10.81 -15.71
C THR A 36 4.34 -9.50 -16.24
N SER A 37 3.04 -9.49 -16.52
CA SER A 37 2.32 -8.31 -16.98
C SER A 37 2.44 -7.17 -15.97
N GLY A 38 2.60 -5.95 -16.47
CA GLY A 38 2.52 -4.76 -15.63
C GLY A 38 1.17 -4.66 -14.91
N TYR A 39 1.15 -3.94 -13.80
CA TYR A 39 -0.05 -3.76 -12.98
C TYR A 39 -0.15 -2.35 -12.43
N ALA A 40 -1.37 -1.95 -12.07
CA ALA A 40 -1.63 -0.68 -11.41
C ALA A 40 -2.53 -0.90 -10.18
N ILE A 41 -2.12 -0.38 -9.03
CA ILE A 41 -2.77 -0.52 -7.73
C ILE A 41 -3.12 0.87 -7.21
N THR A 42 -4.35 1.03 -6.74
CA THR A 42 -4.80 2.23 -6.04
C THR A 42 -4.83 1.99 -4.53
N ASN A 43 -4.16 2.86 -3.77
CA ASN A 43 -4.17 2.90 -2.31
C ASN A 43 -4.90 4.15 -1.83
N LEU A 44 -5.59 4.05 -0.69
CA LEU A 44 -6.32 5.13 -0.04
C LEU A 44 -5.91 5.22 1.43
N ALA A 45 -5.55 6.41 1.89
CA ALA A 45 -5.35 6.69 3.30
C ALA A 45 -6.23 7.86 3.73
N VAL A 46 -6.88 7.73 4.88
CA VAL A 46 -7.71 8.76 5.51
C VAL A 46 -7.33 8.85 6.97
N SER A 47 -7.12 10.05 7.48
CA SER A 47 -6.87 10.25 8.91
C SER A 47 -7.60 11.49 9.43
N TYR A 48 -7.89 11.48 10.72
CA TYR A 48 -8.50 12.61 11.40
C TYR A 48 -7.70 12.93 12.67
N ALA A 49 -7.09 14.10 12.68
CA ALA A 49 -6.39 14.64 13.84
C ALA A 49 -7.35 15.48 14.69
N PHE A 50 -7.62 15.03 15.91
CA PHE A 50 -8.50 15.72 16.84
C PHE A 50 -7.76 16.85 17.57
N ALA A 51 -8.52 17.81 18.11
CA ALA A 51 -7.99 18.71 19.13
C ALA A 51 -7.71 17.93 20.42
N ASP A 52 -7.00 18.53 21.37
CA ASP A 52 -6.76 17.94 22.69
C ASP A 52 -8.08 17.53 23.35
N ILE A 53 -8.16 16.30 23.84
CA ILE A 53 -9.35 15.75 24.50
C ILE A 53 -8.95 15.35 25.93
N GLY A 54 -9.21 16.23 26.90
CA GLY A 54 -8.86 16.00 28.29
C GLY A 54 -7.34 15.86 28.48
N TRP A 55 -6.90 14.66 28.85
CA TRP A 55 -5.48 14.31 29.02
C TRP A 55 -4.80 13.85 27.73
N MET A 56 -5.56 13.59 26.65
CA MET A 56 -4.99 13.15 25.38
C MET A 56 -4.56 14.35 24.55
N LYS A 57 -3.27 14.38 24.19
CA LYS A 57 -2.69 15.37 23.28
C LYS A 57 -2.87 14.92 21.84
N ALA A 58 -3.58 15.74 21.07
CA ALA A 58 -3.83 15.58 19.63
C ALA A 58 -4.04 14.11 19.18
N PRO A 59 -5.07 13.39 19.67
CA PRO A 59 -5.29 12.03 19.22
C PRO A 59 -5.56 12.01 17.71
N VAL A 60 -5.05 10.98 17.03
CA VAL A 60 -5.22 10.79 15.58
C VAL A 60 -5.82 9.40 15.36
N MET A 61 -6.87 9.35 14.55
CA MET A 61 -7.36 8.08 13.99
C MET A 61 -6.98 8.03 12.52
N ALA A 62 -6.42 6.93 12.05
CA ALA A 62 -6.05 6.74 10.66
C ALA A 62 -6.56 5.38 10.14
N PHE A 63 -6.96 5.37 8.89
CA PHE A 63 -7.46 4.23 8.17
C PHE A 63 -6.81 4.19 6.80
N GLU A 64 -6.21 3.05 6.48
CA GLU A 64 -5.49 2.81 5.23
C GLU A 64 -6.08 1.60 4.54
N LEU A 65 -6.24 1.69 3.22
CA LEU A 65 -6.64 0.60 2.35
C LEU A 65 -5.64 0.51 1.20
N ASN A 66 -5.09 -0.68 0.98
CA ASN A 66 -4.24 -0.98 -0.15
C ASN A 66 -4.99 -1.85 -1.15
N ASN A 67 -4.70 -1.67 -2.44
CA ASN A 67 -5.40 -2.38 -3.52
C ASN A 67 -6.92 -2.23 -3.44
N VAL A 68 -7.41 -0.99 -3.34
CA VAL A 68 -8.83 -0.67 -3.14
C VAL A 68 -9.73 -1.21 -4.26
N LEU A 69 -9.17 -1.35 -5.48
CA LEU A 69 -9.88 -1.90 -6.62
C LEU A 69 -9.86 -3.44 -6.67
N ASP A 70 -9.30 -4.08 -5.65
CA ASP A 70 -9.18 -5.54 -5.50
C ASP A 70 -8.63 -6.20 -6.78
N ARG A 71 -7.55 -5.61 -7.30
CA ARG A 71 -6.97 -6.07 -8.54
C ARG A 71 -6.07 -7.26 -8.25
N ASP A 72 -6.32 -8.36 -8.94
CA ASP A 72 -5.37 -9.48 -8.96
C ASP A 72 -4.11 -9.02 -9.71
N TYR A 73 -2.98 -9.06 -9.03
CA TYR A 73 -1.68 -8.74 -9.61
C TYR A 73 -0.63 -9.69 -9.07
N ARG A 74 0.37 -9.99 -9.91
CA ARG A 74 1.50 -10.81 -9.52
C ARG A 74 2.67 -9.88 -9.21
N GLN A 75 3.10 -9.83 -7.95
CA GLN A 75 4.31 -9.09 -7.60
C GLN A 75 5.50 -9.63 -8.39
N HIS A 76 6.31 -8.71 -8.91
CA HIS A 76 7.58 -9.08 -9.55
C HIS A 76 8.49 -9.74 -8.53
N LEU A 77 9.23 -10.76 -8.95
CA LEU A 77 10.30 -11.33 -8.13
C LEU A 77 11.45 -10.32 -8.08
N ASP A 78 11.48 -9.52 -7.02
CA ASP A 78 12.59 -8.60 -6.76
C ASP A 78 13.86 -9.31 -6.25
N LYS A 79 13.77 -10.62 -5.96
CA LYS A 79 14.88 -11.46 -5.47
C LYS A 79 15.05 -12.73 -6.27
N VAL A 80 16.31 -13.02 -6.62
CA VAL A 80 16.76 -14.35 -7.04
C VAL A 80 16.44 -15.33 -5.92
N SER A 81 15.39 -16.12 -6.09
CA SER A 81 15.00 -17.09 -5.08
C SER A 81 15.92 -18.30 -5.16
N SER A 82 16.77 -18.49 -4.14
CA SER A 82 17.55 -19.72 -3.96
C SER A 82 16.71 -20.92 -3.51
N THR A 83 15.40 -20.74 -3.38
CA THR A 83 14.43 -21.74 -2.93
C THR A 83 13.17 -21.64 -3.78
N SER A 84 12.78 -22.70 -4.48
CA SER A 84 11.68 -22.75 -5.45
C SER A 84 10.25 -22.47 -4.91
N TRP A 85 10.11 -21.77 -3.78
CA TRP A 85 8.87 -21.54 -3.05
C TRP A 85 8.53 -20.06 -2.82
N TYR A 86 9.08 -19.15 -3.62
CA TYR A 86 8.61 -17.76 -3.62
C TYR A 86 7.26 -17.71 -4.35
N LEU A 87 6.18 -17.85 -3.60
CA LEU A 87 4.85 -17.54 -4.07
C LEU A 87 4.73 -16.01 -4.08
N PRO A 88 4.57 -15.36 -5.25
CA PRO A 88 4.31 -13.92 -5.28
C PRO A 88 3.06 -13.64 -4.46
N ASP A 89 3.16 -12.64 -3.58
CA ASP A 89 2.07 -12.28 -2.68
C ASP A 89 0.99 -11.56 -3.51
N GLU A 90 -0.10 -12.27 -3.79
CA GLU A 90 -1.31 -11.69 -4.39
C GLU A 90 -2.11 -11.04 -3.26
N ALA A 91 -1.61 -9.91 -2.75
CA ALA A 91 -2.31 -9.19 -1.71
C ALA A 91 -3.56 -8.53 -2.33
N GLY A 92 -4.71 -9.20 -2.22
CA GLY A 92 -6.03 -8.61 -2.44
C GLY A 92 -6.25 -7.39 -1.55
N ILE A 93 -7.46 -6.82 -1.57
CA ILE A 93 -7.75 -5.64 -0.75
C ILE A 93 -7.41 -5.89 0.72
N ASN A 94 -6.57 -5.03 1.29
CA ASN A 94 -6.20 -5.10 2.71
C ASN A 94 -6.24 -3.72 3.33
N GLY A 95 -6.44 -3.67 4.65
CA GLY A 95 -6.58 -2.40 5.36
C GLY A 95 -6.10 -2.44 6.80
N VAL A 96 -5.75 -1.26 7.30
CA VAL A 96 -5.28 -1.05 8.66
C VAL A 96 -6.06 0.10 9.28
N LEU A 97 -6.58 -0.12 10.48
CA LEU A 97 -7.12 0.93 11.34
C LEU A 97 -6.12 1.16 12.48
N SER A 98 -5.69 2.41 12.65
CA SER A 98 -4.75 2.79 13.69
C SER A 98 -5.25 3.98 14.49
N VAL A 99 -4.87 4.01 15.77
CA VAL A 99 -5.15 5.10 16.69
C VAL A 99 -3.85 5.50 17.35
N GLN A 100 -3.49 6.77 17.24
CA GLN A 100 -2.33 7.36 17.89
C GLN A 100 -2.79 8.34 18.97
N VAL A 101 -2.23 8.22 20.17
CA VAL A 101 -2.55 9.09 21.30
C VAL A 101 -1.26 9.56 21.95
N GLY A 102 -1.09 10.87 22.10
CA GLY A 102 -0.08 11.47 22.95
C GLY A 102 -0.62 11.74 24.36
N PHE A 103 0.27 11.75 25.36
CA PHE A 103 -0.02 12.03 26.76
C PHE A 103 0.80 13.25 27.22
#